data_AF-L0MJJ9-F1
#
_entry.id   AF-L0MJJ9-F1
#
_cell.length_a   1.000
_cell.length_b   1.000
_cell.length_c   1.000
_cell.angle_alpha   90.00
_cell.angle_beta   90.00
_cell.angle_gamma   90.00
#
_symmetry.space_group_name_H-M   'P 1'
#
loop_
_entity.id
_entity.type
_entity.pdbx_description
1 polymer ?
#
loop_
_entity_poly.entity_id
_entity_poly.type
_entity_poly.pdbx_seq_one_letter_code
_entity_poly.pdbx_strand_id
1 'polypeptide(L)'
;MPAIAAAALLHAMPPQDCAPNLLHNPGFEQELQGWRGVGAGPDSVSHGGAASLRYHNQDDARYRTFSQTIAAQPGQTIAFGAWLKGRGLQGPPQDRGASVYIQSFDAQGRFLEGRYPAGIAGDSDWRPISALYRVPRRAARVTLGLYLRRGTTGTAWFDDVYACALSPQAALYPAEGRTLIETPQPQWLTVSSVLLDRQRKVVDQSNRRRYIADRQWLTYTPPPLPPGAYRLRQQVTETATGRRRSSEIALDIGQPAPAVTIDGQGFTRRDGERLFPLGIYSTRDGDDDLARIAAAGFNSVLNYRYGMGKDADGFFRRSRRHGLQVIYAIKDLYAGSRFAPVTRGSYAALAAAQINRLKSQPNLLAWYINDELGLEFLPQIAARHQQVQRLDRHHPTFQVLNKTAALDDYYNSTDILATDPYPVGSEPHLRRTLHDTLQTVRAARGVKGAWMVIQIMDHAAYDSRRPARAPTEDEVRAQAWLALIGGARGLLFYSYNDLFYQQPRGRFERAAFAAQWRGIARVARQISSFSPYLLTGDSVTLKLDGPAAARIFVRGDSALLLAANPEARTVTLRLTLPDGWHHQTERSLSISLPPFGAIHLPLRR
;
A
#
# COMPACT_ATOMS: atom_id res chain seq x y z
N MET A 1 -17.98 -17.69 -0.99
CA MET A 1 -16.84 -17.52 -1.91
C MET A 1 -16.88 -16.07 -2.41
N PRO A 2 -16.18 -15.13 -1.74
CA PRO A 2 -16.18 -13.72 -2.13
C PRO A 2 -14.99 -13.36 -3.05
N ALA A 3 -14.00 -14.24 -3.17
CA ALA A 3 -12.84 -14.07 -4.06
C ALA A 3 -13.21 -14.06 -5.55
N ILE A 4 -14.39 -14.57 -5.91
CA ILE A 4 -14.86 -14.60 -7.30
C ILE A 4 -15.14 -13.18 -7.82
N ALA A 5 -15.54 -12.21 -6.98
CA ALA A 5 -15.84 -10.86 -7.45
C ALA A 5 -14.58 -10.01 -7.70
N ALA A 6 -13.47 -10.25 -6.98
CA ALA A 6 -12.18 -9.61 -7.25
C ALA A 6 -11.42 -10.34 -8.39
N ALA A 7 -11.53 -11.66 -8.45
CA ALA A 7 -11.03 -12.44 -9.59
C ALA A 7 -11.80 -12.14 -10.89
N ALA A 8 -13.05 -11.70 -10.82
CA ALA A 8 -13.83 -11.26 -11.99
C ALA A 8 -13.34 -9.92 -12.58
N LEU A 9 -12.54 -9.13 -11.86
CA LEU A 9 -11.84 -7.95 -12.41
C LEU A 9 -10.46 -8.30 -13.01
N LEU A 10 -9.98 -9.54 -12.81
CA LEU A 10 -8.68 -10.06 -13.28
C LEU A 10 -8.80 -11.21 -14.28
N HIS A 11 -10.02 -11.69 -14.58
CA HIS A 11 -10.25 -12.33 -15.87
C HIS A 11 -10.09 -11.22 -16.90
N ALA A 12 -9.10 -11.37 -17.78
CA ALA A 12 -8.83 -10.45 -18.87
C ALA A 12 -10.16 -9.98 -19.46
N MET A 13 -10.44 -8.68 -19.38
CA MET A 13 -11.47 -8.11 -20.25
C MET A 13 -11.09 -8.52 -21.67
N PRO A 14 -11.96 -9.25 -22.39
CA PRO A 14 -11.76 -9.45 -23.81
C PRO A 14 -11.49 -8.07 -24.43
N PRO A 15 -10.50 -7.91 -25.32
CA PRO A 15 -10.25 -6.63 -26.00
C PRO A 15 -11.52 -6.04 -26.64
N GLN A 16 -12.47 -6.90 -27.00
CA GLN A 16 -13.78 -6.58 -27.58
C GLN A 16 -14.73 -5.81 -26.64
N ASP A 17 -14.55 -5.92 -25.32
CA ASP A 17 -15.37 -5.18 -24.33
C ASP A 17 -14.79 -3.79 -24.03
N CYS A 18 -13.66 -3.44 -24.66
CA CYS A 18 -12.91 -2.22 -24.40
C CYS A 18 -13.30 -1.11 -25.40
N ALA A 19 -14.40 -0.40 -25.13
CA ALA A 19 -14.92 0.65 -26.00
C ALA A 19 -15.24 1.96 -25.22
N PRO A 20 -14.89 3.14 -25.76
CA PRO A 20 -13.99 3.33 -26.91
C PRO A 20 -12.54 2.99 -26.55
N ASN A 21 -11.79 2.48 -27.52
CA ASN A 21 -10.33 2.32 -27.39
C ASN A 21 -9.68 3.71 -27.50
N LEU A 22 -8.81 4.03 -26.54
CA LEU A 22 -8.08 5.30 -26.42
C LEU A 22 -6.84 5.37 -27.31
N LEU A 23 -6.52 4.28 -28.02
CA LEU A 23 -5.42 4.18 -28.96
C LEU A 23 -5.92 4.42 -30.39
N HIS A 24 -5.09 5.07 -31.20
CA HIS A 24 -5.27 5.12 -32.64
C HIS A 24 -4.61 3.90 -33.30
N ASN A 25 -5.25 3.32 -34.32
CA ASN A 25 -4.70 2.17 -35.06
C ASN A 25 -4.19 1.01 -34.14
N PRO A 26 -5.06 0.45 -33.27
CA PRO A 26 -4.68 -0.56 -32.28
C PRO A 26 -4.26 -1.91 -32.86
N GLY A 27 -4.75 -2.27 -34.05
CA GLY A 27 -4.42 -3.51 -34.78
C GLY A 27 -3.44 -3.30 -35.94
N PHE A 28 -2.81 -2.12 -36.05
CA PHE A 28 -1.78 -1.84 -37.06
C PHE A 28 -2.19 -1.95 -38.54
N GLU A 29 -3.50 -1.97 -38.82
CA GLU A 29 -4.07 -1.99 -40.18
C GLU A 29 -3.71 -0.75 -41.01
N GLN A 30 -3.31 0.34 -40.35
CA GLN A 30 -2.85 1.59 -40.98
C GLN A 30 -1.35 1.78 -40.73
N GLU A 31 -0.57 0.71 -40.90
CA GLU A 31 0.87 0.65 -40.60
C GLU A 31 1.16 1.11 -39.15
N LEU A 32 2.06 2.07 -38.97
CA LEU A 32 2.43 2.63 -37.66
C LEU A 32 1.78 4.00 -37.38
N GLN A 33 0.74 4.40 -38.11
CA GLN A 33 0.06 5.66 -37.86
C GLN A 33 -0.37 5.79 -36.39
N GLY A 34 -0.06 6.93 -35.77
CA GLY A 34 -0.32 7.20 -34.36
C GLY A 34 0.73 6.64 -33.38
N TRP A 35 1.54 5.66 -33.78
CA TRP A 35 2.56 5.04 -32.93
C TRP A 35 3.92 5.73 -33.04
N ARG A 36 4.54 6.06 -31.90
CA ARG A 36 5.89 6.63 -31.83
C ARG A 36 6.91 5.56 -31.51
N GLY A 37 7.99 5.49 -32.28
CA GLY A 37 9.11 4.58 -32.06
C GLY A 37 9.83 4.32 -33.38
N VAL A 38 11.02 3.74 -33.32
CA VAL A 38 11.83 3.44 -34.50
C VAL A 38 12.25 1.98 -34.51
N GLY A 39 12.31 1.33 -35.68
CA GLY A 39 12.86 -0.01 -35.85
C GLY A 39 11.90 -1.17 -35.62
N ALA A 40 10.60 -0.90 -35.43
CA ALA A 40 9.54 -1.87 -35.69
C ALA A 40 8.83 -1.49 -37.00
N GLY A 41 8.07 -2.42 -37.56
CA GLY A 41 7.28 -2.21 -38.78
C GLY A 41 6.04 -3.10 -38.82
N PRO A 42 5.10 -2.83 -39.73
CA PRO A 42 3.96 -3.72 -39.97
C PRO A 42 4.44 -5.07 -40.53
N ASP A 43 3.73 -6.14 -40.20
CA ASP A 43 4.00 -7.51 -40.66
C ASP A 43 2.67 -8.25 -40.86
N SER A 44 2.61 -9.16 -41.82
CA SER A 44 1.39 -9.90 -42.16
C SER A 44 1.09 -11.07 -41.21
N VAL A 45 2.02 -11.41 -40.30
CA VAL A 45 1.74 -12.31 -39.19
C VAL A 45 0.88 -11.55 -38.17
N SER A 46 -0.44 -11.70 -38.28
CA SER A 46 -1.42 -11.05 -37.40
C SER A 46 -2.15 -12.06 -36.51
N HIS A 47 -2.80 -11.55 -35.48
CA HIS A 47 -3.78 -12.25 -34.66
C HIS A 47 -5.20 -11.91 -35.15
N GLY A 48 -5.51 -10.62 -35.21
CA GLY A 48 -6.73 -10.06 -35.76
C GLY A 48 -6.42 -9.27 -37.03
N GLY A 49 -7.38 -9.16 -37.95
CA GLY A 49 -7.18 -8.36 -39.17
C GLY A 49 -6.01 -8.86 -40.05
N ALA A 50 -5.37 -7.94 -40.77
CA ALA A 50 -4.36 -8.23 -41.80
C ALA A 50 -2.94 -7.82 -41.42
N ALA A 51 -2.74 -7.10 -40.31
CA ALA A 51 -1.42 -6.59 -39.93
C ALA A 51 -1.16 -6.72 -38.42
N SER A 52 0.11 -6.67 -38.03
CA SER A 52 0.54 -6.46 -36.65
C SER A 52 1.84 -5.66 -36.59
N LEU A 53 2.25 -5.18 -35.41
CA LEU A 53 3.56 -4.58 -35.22
C LEU A 53 4.59 -5.66 -34.93
N ARG A 54 5.59 -5.81 -35.80
CA ARG A 54 6.74 -6.67 -35.58
C ARG A 54 7.96 -5.88 -35.16
N TYR A 55 8.63 -6.37 -34.12
CA TYR A 55 9.93 -5.88 -33.71
C TYR A 55 10.93 -7.03 -33.57
N HIS A 56 12.09 -6.89 -34.22
CA HIS A 56 13.20 -7.83 -34.11
C HIS A 56 14.40 -7.14 -33.46
N ASN A 57 14.90 -7.72 -32.37
CA ASN A 57 16.08 -7.23 -31.69
C ASN A 57 17.19 -8.28 -31.66
N GLN A 58 18.35 -7.94 -32.19
CA GLN A 58 19.54 -8.81 -32.22
C GLN A 58 20.59 -8.41 -31.18
N ASP A 59 20.34 -7.32 -30.45
CA ASP A 59 21.31 -6.63 -29.61
C ASP A 59 20.68 -6.38 -28.23
N ASP A 60 21.16 -7.08 -27.20
CA ASP A 60 20.60 -7.04 -25.85
C ASP A 60 20.81 -5.67 -25.16
N ALA A 61 21.79 -4.88 -25.60
CA ALA A 61 21.99 -3.51 -25.17
C ALA A 61 20.95 -2.54 -25.76
N ARG A 62 20.31 -2.92 -26.87
CA ARG A 62 19.30 -2.11 -27.54
C ARG A 62 17.96 -2.20 -26.83
N TYR A 63 17.46 -1.06 -26.36
CA TYR A 63 16.15 -0.94 -25.74
C TYR A 63 15.29 0.04 -26.51
N ARG A 64 14.18 -0.44 -27.08
CA ARG A 64 13.22 0.37 -27.84
C ARG A 64 11.80 0.15 -27.34
N THR A 65 11.01 1.21 -27.45
CA THR A 65 9.60 1.24 -27.06
C THR A 65 8.78 1.85 -28.18
N PHE A 66 7.57 1.34 -28.38
CA PHE A 66 6.61 1.82 -29.36
C PHE A 66 5.37 2.30 -28.62
N SER A 67 4.99 3.57 -28.72
CA SER A 67 4.07 4.16 -27.75
C SER A 67 3.12 5.20 -28.30
N GLN A 68 2.01 5.42 -27.59
CA GLN A 68 1.07 6.50 -27.78
C GLN A 68 0.80 7.22 -26.45
N THR A 69 0.55 8.52 -26.51
CA THR A 69 -0.10 9.23 -25.41
C THR A 69 -1.60 8.96 -25.51
N ILE A 70 -2.21 8.51 -24.42
CA ILE A 70 -3.65 8.23 -24.37
C ILE A 70 -4.39 9.34 -23.63
N ALA A 71 -5.62 9.62 -24.04
CA ALA A 71 -6.50 10.59 -23.39
C ALA A 71 -7.12 10.00 -22.11
N ALA A 72 -6.37 10.01 -21.01
CA ALA A 72 -6.80 9.51 -19.72
C ALA A 72 -6.76 10.61 -18.64
N GLN A 73 -7.81 10.68 -17.82
CA GLN A 73 -7.95 11.66 -16.75
C GLN A 73 -7.44 11.14 -15.40
N PRO A 74 -6.90 12.02 -14.54
CA PRO A 74 -6.56 11.68 -13.17
C PRO A 74 -7.66 10.92 -12.42
N GLY A 75 -7.31 9.79 -11.80
CA GLY A 75 -8.23 8.95 -11.03
C GLY A 75 -9.01 7.91 -11.82
N GLN A 76 -9.01 7.97 -13.16
CA GLN A 76 -9.58 6.91 -14.01
C GLN A 76 -8.81 5.60 -13.84
N THR A 77 -9.53 4.49 -13.97
CA THR A 77 -8.90 3.17 -14.11
C THR A 77 -8.91 2.80 -15.58
N ILE A 78 -7.74 2.53 -16.12
CA ILE A 78 -7.53 2.13 -17.51
C ILE A 78 -7.32 0.62 -17.54
N ALA A 79 -8.17 -0.09 -18.29
CA ALA A 79 -7.88 -1.46 -18.70
C ALA A 79 -7.05 -1.40 -19.98
N PHE A 80 -5.93 -2.11 -20.02
CA PHE A 80 -5.04 -2.12 -21.19
C PHE A 80 -4.40 -3.48 -21.42
N GLY A 81 -3.96 -3.73 -22.65
CA GLY A 81 -3.37 -5.00 -23.05
C GLY A 81 -3.07 -5.09 -24.54
N ALA A 82 -2.58 -6.26 -24.96
CA ALA A 82 -2.35 -6.62 -26.35
C ALA A 82 -2.28 -8.15 -26.51
N TRP A 83 -2.44 -8.63 -27.74
CA TRP A 83 -2.04 -9.97 -28.13
C TRP A 83 -0.56 -9.97 -28.53
N LEU A 84 0.21 -10.92 -27.99
CA LEU A 84 1.63 -11.03 -28.24
C LEU A 84 2.00 -12.42 -28.76
N LYS A 85 2.88 -12.44 -29.76
CA LYS A 85 3.56 -13.65 -30.27
C LYS A 85 5.06 -13.45 -30.17
N GLY A 86 5.80 -14.51 -29.83
CA GLY A 86 7.24 -14.45 -29.62
C GLY A 86 7.97 -15.55 -30.38
N ARG A 87 9.12 -15.22 -30.95
CA ARG A 87 10.05 -16.19 -31.55
C ARG A 87 11.46 -15.92 -31.07
N GLY A 88 12.07 -16.93 -30.43
CA GLY A 88 13.43 -16.88 -29.92
C GLY A 88 13.66 -15.73 -28.93
N LEU A 89 12.65 -15.37 -28.13
CA LEU A 89 12.79 -14.28 -27.15
C LEU A 89 13.69 -14.72 -25.99
N GLN A 90 14.93 -14.21 -25.97
CA GLN A 90 15.94 -14.53 -24.96
C GLN A 90 16.24 -13.29 -24.13
N GLY A 91 16.03 -13.36 -22.83
CA GLY A 91 16.26 -12.25 -21.92
C GLY A 91 16.20 -12.69 -20.46
N PRO A 92 16.38 -11.76 -19.51
CA PRO A 92 16.41 -12.07 -18.09
C PRO A 92 15.15 -12.84 -17.62
N PRO A 93 15.29 -13.85 -16.75
CA PRO A 93 14.16 -14.70 -16.32
C PRO A 93 13.10 -13.95 -15.49
N GLN A 94 13.43 -12.78 -14.96
CA GLN A 94 12.54 -11.93 -14.17
C GLN A 94 11.79 -10.97 -15.11
N ASP A 95 10.45 -10.94 -15.03
CA ASP A 95 9.55 -10.02 -15.77
C ASP A 95 9.59 -10.10 -17.31
N ARG A 96 9.57 -11.34 -17.80
CA ARG A 96 9.75 -11.88 -19.16
C ARG A 96 9.56 -10.95 -20.38
N GLY A 97 10.61 -10.91 -21.21
CA GLY A 97 10.65 -10.63 -22.66
C GLY A 97 9.75 -9.52 -23.23
N ALA A 98 8.87 -9.89 -24.16
CA ALA A 98 7.98 -8.95 -24.86
C ALA A 98 6.75 -8.65 -24.01
N SER A 99 6.41 -7.37 -23.82
CA SER A 99 5.28 -6.94 -23.01
C SER A 99 4.76 -5.55 -23.41
N VAL A 100 3.74 -5.09 -22.68
CA VAL A 100 3.15 -3.76 -22.76
C VAL A 100 3.36 -3.00 -21.45
N TYR A 101 3.30 -1.67 -21.49
CA TYR A 101 3.37 -0.81 -20.32
C TYR A 101 2.38 0.34 -20.41
N ILE A 102 2.07 0.89 -19.25
CA ILE A 102 1.44 2.21 -19.13
C ILE A 102 2.17 3.01 -18.06
N GLN A 103 2.41 4.29 -18.32
CA GLN A 103 3.16 5.19 -17.44
C GLN A 103 2.46 6.54 -17.33
N SER A 104 2.54 7.18 -16.16
CA SER A 104 2.09 8.55 -15.96
C SER A 104 3.24 9.48 -15.59
N PHE A 105 3.10 10.72 -16.04
CA PHE A 105 4.04 11.80 -15.80
C PHE A 105 3.30 13.02 -15.28
N ASP A 106 3.96 13.84 -14.46
CA ASP A 106 3.41 15.12 -14.02
C ASP A 106 3.53 16.21 -15.10
N ALA A 107 3.05 17.41 -14.78
CA ALA A 107 3.09 18.56 -15.69
C ALA A 107 4.52 19.01 -16.06
N GLN A 108 5.53 18.61 -15.29
CA GLN A 108 6.94 18.87 -15.56
C GLN A 108 7.60 17.73 -16.34
N GLY A 109 6.85 16.70 -16.72
CA GLY A 109 7.35 15.53 -17.44
C GLY A 109 8.09 14.52 -16.57
N ARG A 110 8.04 14.66 -15.24
CA ARG A 110 8.68 13.71 -14.32
C ARG A 110 7.83 12.46 -14.20
N PHE A 111 8.48 11.30 -14.20
CA PHE A 111 7.82 10.01 -14.01
C PHE A 111 7.14 9.97 -12.64
N LEU A 112 5.86 9.63 -12.63
CA LEU A 112 5.09 9.42 -11.41
C LEU A 112 5.05 7.93 -11.05
N GLU A 113 4.46 7.13 -11.93
CA GLU A 113 4.27 5.69 -11.73
C GLU A 113 4.02 5.00 -13.08
N GLY A 114 4.13 3.67 -13.13
CA GLY A 114 3.73 2.87 -14.27
C GLY A 114 3.45 1.42 -13.91
N ARG A 115 2.75 0.72 -14.82
CA ARG A 115 2.39 -0.70 -14.71
C ARG A 115 2.96 -1.46 -15.91
N TYR A 116 3.56 -2.61 -15.63
CA TYR A 116 4.26 -3.46 -16.58
C TYR A 116 3.83 -4.91 -16.30
N PRO A 117 2.75 -5.43 -16.92
CA PRO A 117 2.37 -6.83 -16.79
C PRO A 117 3.51 -7.77 -17.21
N ALA A 118 3.51 -8.98 -16.64
CA ALA A 118 4.42 -10.03 -17.04
C ALA A 118 4.24 -10.34 -18.54
N GLY A 119 5.35 -10.34 -19.28
CA GLY A 119 5.38 -10.58 -20.71
C GLY A 119 5.49 -12.05 -21.11
N ILE A 120 5.81 -12.27 -22.39
CA ILE A 120 6.18 -13.58 -22.94
C ILE A 120 7.69 -13.68 -23.21
N ALA A 121 8.23 -14.89 -23.14
CA ALA A 121 9.62 -15.21 -23.49
C ALA A 121 9.67 -16.57 -24.21
N GLY A 122 10.81 -16.87 -24.84
CA GLY A 122 10.97 -18.03 -25.71
C GLY A 122 10.12 -17.96 -26.97
N ASP A 123 9.81 -19.13 -27.52
CA ASP A 123 8.80 -19.29 -28.56
C ASP A 123 7.42 -19.36 -27.91
N SER A 124 6.52 -18.49 -28.36
CA SER A 124 5.14 -18.46 -27.88
C SER A 124 4.23 -18.11 -29.05
N ASP A 125 3.16 -18.88 -29.19
CA ASP A 125 2.05 -18.45 -30.03
C ASP A 125 1.30 -17.26 -29.40
N TRP A 126 0.32 -16.71 -30.12
CA TRP A 126 -0.49 -15.59 -29.69
C TRP A 126 -1.07 -15.82 -28.29
N ARG A 127 -0.74 -14.89 -27.38
CA ARG A 127 -1.25 -14.89 -26.00
C ARG A 127 -1.71 -13.50 -25.61
N PRO A 128 -2.85 -13.37 -24.93
CA PRO A 128 -3.30 -12.08 -24.45
C PRO A 128 -2.52 -11.70 -23.19
N ILE A 129 -2.11 -10.44 -23.12
CA ILE A 129 -1.57 -9.82 -21.92
C ILE A 129 -2.45 -8.65 -21.55
N SER A 130 -2.84 -8.57 -20.28
CA SER A 130 -3.72 -7.53 -19.79
C SER A 130 -3.31 -7.04 -18.41
N ALA A 131 -3.63 -5.78 -18.11
CA ALA A 131 -3.51 -5.21 -16.78
C ALA A 131 -4.51 -4.05 -16.59
N LEU A 132 -4.72 -3.71 -15.32
CA LEU A 132 -5.39 -2.48 -14.90
C LEU A 132 -4.35 -1.47 -14.43
N TYR A 133 -4.62 -0.20 -14.69
CA TYR A 133 -3.80 0.90 -14.21
C TYR A 133 -4.67 2.06 -13.75
N ARG A 134 -4.47 2.51 -12.51
CA ARG A 134 -5.15 3.69 -12.00
C ARG A 134 -4.29 4.92 -12.21
N VAL A 135 -4.82 5.90 -12.96
CA VAL A 135 -4.10 7.13 -13.30
C VAL A 135 -3.88 7.96 -12.03
N PRO A 136 -2.63 8.28 -11.66
CA PRO A 136 -2.32 9.11 -10.51
C PRO A 136 -3.01 10.47 -10.57
N ARG A 137 -3.43 11.00 -9.41
CA ARG A 137 -4.15 12.30 -9.34
C ARG A 137 -3.35 13.49 -9.89
N ARG A 138 -2.02 13.39 -9.90
CA ARG A 138 -1.10 14.42 -10.39
C ARG A 138 -0.65 14.19 -11.84
N ALA A 139 -1.17 13.16 -12.50
CA ALA A 139 -0.80 12.85 -13.88
C ALA A 139 -1.28 13.97 -14.82
N ALA A 140 -0.35 14.55 -15.57
CA ALA A 140 -0.64 15.45 -16.68
C ALA A 140 -0.53 14.73 -18.03
N ARG A 141 0.22 13.62 -18.09
CA ARG A 141 0.39 12.81 -19.29
C ARG A 141 0.37 11.33 -18.95
N VAL A 142 -0.32 10.54 -19.77
CA VAL A 142 -0.35 9.07 -19.69
C VAL A 142 0.09 8.49 -21.01
N THR A 143 1.03 7.55 -20.98
CA THR A 143 1.61 6.92 -22.17
C THR A 143 1.47 5.41 -22.05
N LEU A 144 0.90 4.78 -23.07
CA LEU A 144 0.92 3.33 -23.26
C LEU A 144 2.01 2.97 -24.27
N GLY A 145 2.74 1.89 -24.04
CA GLY A 145 3.68 1.40 -25.04
C GLY A 145 3.93 -0.10 -25.02
N LEU A 146 4.59 -0.55 -26.08
CA LEU A 146 4.98 -1.92 -26.39
C LEU A 146 6.49 -1.99 -26.37
N TYR A 147 7.05 -3.09 -25.86
CA TYR A 147 8.50 -3.19 -25.70
C TYR A 147 8.98 -4.64 -25.62
N LEU A 148 10.27 -4.81 -25.92
CA LEU A 148 11.05 -5.91 -25.37
C LEU A 148 11.78 -5.41 -24.13
N ARG A 149 11.71 -6.15 -23.04
CA ARG A 149 12.43 -5.85 -21.80
C ARG A 149 13.90 -5.63 -22.11
N ARG A 150 14.52 -4.62 -21.48
CA ARG A 150 15.96 -4.35 -21.63
C ARG A 150 16.77 -5.63 -21.40
N GLY A 151 17.72 -5.94 -22.29
CA GLY A 151 18.45 -7.21 -22.28
C GLY A 151 17.77 -8.34 -23.05
N THR A 152 16.67 -8.08 -23.78
CA THR A 152 15.94 -9.12 -24.53
C THR A 152 16.24 -9.04 -26.03
N THR A 153 16.65 -10.16 -26.60
CA THR A 153 16.78 -10.39 -28.05
C THR A 153 15.66 -11.29 -28.56
N GLY A 154 15.52 -11.40 -29.88
CA GLY A 154 14.49 -12.21 -30.55
C GLY A 154 13.48 -11.37 -31.32
N THR A 155 12.37 -11.99 -31.72
CA THR A 155 11.29 -11.31 -32.44
C THR A 155 10.00 -11.36 -31.64
N ALA A 156 9.30 -10.23 -31.58
CA ALA A 156 7.94 -10.16 -31.07
C ALA A 156 7.00 -9.52 -32.09
N TRP A 157 5.77 -9.99 -32.08
CA TRP A 157 4.63 -9.37 -32.76
C TRP A 157 3.63 -8.93 -31.71
N PHE A 158 3.06 -7.75 -31.92
CA PHE A 158 2.05 -7.12 -31.07
C PHE A 158 0.84 -6.79 -31.93
N ASP A 159 -0.34 -7.17 -31.47
CA ASP A 159 -1.57 -6.95 -32.20
C ASP A 159 -2.75 -6.72 -31.26
N ASP A 160 -3.86 -6.21 -31.79
CA ASP A 160 -5.12 -5.97 -31.08
C ASP A 160 -4.90 -5.23 -29.75
N VAL A 161 -4.09 -4.17 -29.77
CA VAL A 161 -3.73 -3.41 -28.58
C VAL A 161 -4.92 -2.61 -28.08
N TYR A 162 -5.13 -2.56 -26.77
CA TYR A 162 -6.24 -1.79 -26.23
C TYR A 162 -5.85 -0.97 -25.01
N ALA A 163 -6.51 0.17 -24.88
CA ALA A 163 -6.63 0.92 -23.64
C ALA A 163 -8.00 1.58 -23.57
N CYS A 164 -8.78 1.35 -22.52
CA CYS A 164 -10.05 2.06 -22.32
C CYS A 164 -10.22 2.44 -20.86
N ALA A 165 -10.88 3.58 -20.65
CA ALA A 165 -11.28 4.01 -19.33
C ALA A 165 -12.48 3.18 -18.87
N LEU A 166 -12.33 2.49 -17.74
CA LEU A 166 -13.44 1.82 -17.09
C LEU A 166 -14.35 2.90 -16.48
N SER A 167 -15.63 2.85 -16.82
CA SER A 167 -16.61 3.73 -16.21
C SER A 167 -16.58 3.52 -14.69
N PRO A 168 -16.33 4.58 -13.90
CA PRO A 168 -16.30 4.48 -12.46
C PRO A 168 -17.54 3.78 -11.91
N GLN A 169 -17.38 3.01 -10.84
CA GLN A 169 -18.46 2.22 -10.25
C GLN A 169 -18.63 2.56 -8.78
N ALA A 170 -19.84 2.33 -8.27
CA ALA A 170 -20.06 2.33 -6.84
C ALA A 170 -19.15 1.28 -6.16
N ALA A 171 -18.46 1.68 -5.10
CA ALA A 171 -17.54 0.84 -4.34
C ALA A 171 -18.05 0.61 -2.92
N LEU A 172 -17.76 -0.57 -2.38
CA LEU A 172 -18.12 -1.00 -1.04
C LEU A 172 -16.87 -1.21 -0.20
N TYR A 173 -16.80 -0.50 0.92
CA TYR A 173 -15.69 -0.54 1.86
C TYR A 173 -16.24 -0.91 3.24
N PRO A 174 -16.29 -2.22 3.54
CA PRO A 174 -16.87 -2.67 4.78
C PRO A 174 -15.86 -2.60 5.93
N ALA A 175 -16.35 -2.20 7.11
CA ALA A 175 -15.57 -2.07 8.33
C ALA A 175 -16.47 -2.13 9.59
N GLU A 176 -16.10 -2.95 10.57
CA GLU A 176 -16.76 -3.04 11.89
C GLU A 176 -18.31 -3.10 11.83
N GLY A 177 -18.89 -3.98 11.01
CA GLY A 177 -20.35 -4.11 10.89
C GLY A 177 -21.07 -2.96 10.16
N ARG A 178 -20.32 -1.99 9.65
CA ARG A 178 -20.78 -0.92 8.77
C ARG A 178 -20.12 -1.07 7.41
N THR A 179 -20.69 -0.40 6.41
CA THR A 179 -20.10 -0.33 5.08
C THR A 179 -20.20 1.07 4.52
N LEU A 180 -19.05 1.63 4.13
CA LEU A 180 -19.01 2.85 3.36
C LEU A 180 -19.29 2.51 1.91
N ILE A 181 -20.31 3.16 1.36
CA ILE A 181 -20.60 3.14 -0.06
C ILE A 181 -20.07 4.44 -0.63
N GLU A 182 -19.18 4.37 -1.63
CA GLU A 182 -18.72 5.53 -2.38
C GLU A 182 -19.22 5.43 -3.82
N THR A 183 -19.74 6.52 -4.35
CA THR A 183 -20.19 6.63 -5.73
C THR A 183 -19.39 7.70 -6.46
N PRO A 184 -18.92 7.42 -7.68
CA PRO A 184 -18.12 8.38 -8.45
C PRO A 184 -18.93 9.57 -8.97
N GLN A 185 -20.25 9.41 -9.06
CA GLN A 185 -21.22 10.43 -9.41
C GLN A 185 -22.51 10.17 -8.64
N PRO A 186 -23.31 11.21 -8.35
CA PRO A 186 -24.59 11.06 -7.69
C PRO A 186 -25.50 10.09 -8.45
N GLN A 187 -26.00 9.05 -7.77
CA GLN A 187 -26.84 8.05 -8.42
C GLN A 187 -27.76 7.30 -7.44
N TRP A 188 -28.80 6.68 -8.00
CA TRP A 188 -29.63 5.71 -7.30
C TRP A 188 -28.99 4.32 -7.35
N LEU A 189 -28.86 3.69 -6.18
CA LEU A 189 -28.40 2.31 -6.01
C LEU A 189 -29.48 1.50 -5.31
N THR A 190 -29.57 0.22 -5.64
CA THR A 190 -30.26 -0.78 -4.82
C THR A 190 -29.25 -1.49 -3.95
N VAL A 191 -29.40 -1.39 -2.63
CA VAL A 191 -28.50 -2.02 -1.65
C VAL A 191 -29.19 -3.24 -1.05
N SER A 192 -28.64 -4.42 -1.35
CA SER A 192 -29.02 -5.68 -0.72
C SER A 192 -28.07 -6.00 0.42
N SER A 193 -28.59 -6.30 1.60
CA SER A 193 -27.83 -6.81 2.75
C SER A 193 -28.36 -8.19 3.09
N VAL A 194 -27.48 -9.20 3.15
CA VAL A 194 -27.82 -10.59 3.44
C VAL A 194 -26.91 -11.07 4.57
N LEU A 195 -27.48 -11.43 5.70
CA LEU A 195 -26.77 -12.03 6.81
C LEU A 195 -26.83 -13.55 6.73
N LEU A 196 -25.66 -14.16 6.85
CA LEU A 196 -25.44 -15.59 6.71
C LEU A 196 -24.91 -16.18 8.01
N ASP A 197 -25.38 -17.37 8.38
CA ASP A 197 -24.79 -18.16 9.47
C ASP A 197 -23.50 -18.88 9.04
N ARG A 198 -22.92 -19.70 9.94
CA ARG A 198 -21.70 -20.48 9.68
C ARG A 198 -21.87 -21.49 8.53
N GLN A 199 -23.07 -21.99 8.31
CA GLN A 199 -23.44 -22.92 7.23
C GLN A 199 -23.82 -22.19 5.93
N ARG A 200 -23.70 -20.85 5.90
CA ARG A 200 -24.13 -19.97 4.80
C ARG A 200 -25.63 -20.00 4.52
N LYS A 201 -26.45 -20.35 5.49
CA LYS A 201 -27.90 -20.16 5.42
C LYS A 201 -28.22 -18.69 5.68
N VAL A 202 -29.16 -18.14 4.91
CA VAL A 202 -29.67 -16.79 5.14
C VAL A 202 -30.45 -16.77 6.45
N VAL A 203 -30.06 -15.88 7.36
CA VAL A 203 -30.75 -15.65 8.64
C VAL A 203 -31.48 -14.31 8.68
N ASP A 204 -31.05 -13.35 7.88
CA ASP A 204 -31.75 -12.08 7.66
C ASP A 204 -31.39 -11.50 6.29
N GLN A 205 -32.31 -10.72 5.71
CA GLN A 205 -32.04 -10.02 4.47
C GLN A 205 -32.87 -8.74 4.32
N SER A 206 -32.29 -7.74 3.68
CA SER A 206 -32.99 -6.53 3.26
C SER A 206 -32.57 -6.09 1.87
N ASN A 207 -33.46 -5.37 1.20
CA ASN A 207 -33.20 -4.78 -0.11
C ASN A 207 -33.81 -3.38 -0.16
N ARG A 208 -32.98 -2.34 -0.30
CA ARG A 208 -33.41 -0.94 -0.19
C ARG A 208 -32.80 -0.08 -1.29
N ARG A 209 -33.62 0.72 -1.97
CA ARG A 209 -33.14 1.73 -2.91
C ARG A 209 -32.66 2.97 -2.15
N ARG A 210 -31.51 3.53 -2.52
CA ARG A 210 -30.87 4.68 -1.87
C ARG A 210 -30.27 5.62 -2.91
N TYR A 211 -30.41 6.92 -2.70
CA TYR A 211 -29.67 7.93 -3.46
C TYR A 211 -28.39 8.26 -2.72
N ILE A 212 -27.25 8.17 -3.41
CA ILE A 212 -25.94 8.47 -2.85
C ILE A 212 -25.28 9.50 -3.76
N ALA A 213 -24.98 10.67 -3.20
CA ALA A 213 -24.37 11.78 -3.94
C ALA A 213 -22.86 11.61 -4.12
N ASP A 214 -22.18 11.20 -3.05
CA ASP A 214 -20.72 10.97 -3.03
C ASP A 214 -20.42 9.74 -2.17
N ARG A 215 -20.77 9.82 -0.88
CA ARG A 215 -20.49 8.76 0.08
C ARG A 215 -21.59 8.60 1.12
N GLN A 216 -21.90 7.37 1.49
CA GLN A 216 -22.86 7.07 2.56
C GLN A 216 -22.39 5.88 3.39
N TRP A 217 -22.37 6.05 4.71
CA TRP A 217 -22.23 4.93 5.64
C TRP A 217 -23.56 4.20 5.76
N LEU A 218 -23.52 2.89 5.54
CA LEU A 218 -24.60 1.97 5.82
C LEU A 218 -24.28 1.18 7.08
N THR A 219 -25.04 1.43 8.14
CA THR A 219 -25.04 0.58 9.33
C THR A 219 -26.04 -0.56 9.11
N TYR A 220 -25.60 -1.79 9.36
CA TYR A 220 -26.48 -2.95 9.37
C TYR A 220 -26.71 -3.37 10.82
N THR A 221 -27.97 -3.37 11.25
CA THR A 221 -28.36 -3.82 12.58
C THR A 221 -28.88 -5.26 12.45
N PRO A 222 -28.15 -6.27 12.95
CA PRO A 222 -28.64 -7.64 12.93
C PRO A 222 -29.89 -7.78 13.82
N PRO A 223 -30.84 -8.67 13.48
CA PRO A 223 -31.91 -9.02 14.40
C PRO A 223 -31.33 -9.71 15.65
N PRO A 224 -32.13 -9.89 16.73
CA PRO A 224 -31.73 -10.69 17.88
C PRO A 224 -31.33 -12.11 17.42
N LEU A 225 -30.07 -12.47 17.64
CA LEU A 225 -29.47 -13.73 17.19
C LEU A 225 -28.64 -14.36 18.32
N PRO A 226 -28.54 -15.70 18.37
CA PRO A 226 -27.65 -16.37 19.30
C PRO A 226 -26.20 -15.90 19.16
N PRO A 227 -25.40 -15.96 20.24
CA PRO A 227 -23.97 -15.74 20.14
C PRO A 227 -23.32 -16.66 19.09
N GLY A 228 -22.51 -16.09 18.21
CA GLY A 228 -22.01 -16.82 17.06
C GLY A 228 -21.23 -15.96 16.08
N ALA A 229 -20.63 -16.63 15.09
CA ALA A 229 -19.97 -15.97 13.98
C ALA A 229 -20.90 -15.98 12.76
N TYR A 230 -21.14 -14.80 12.20
CA TYR A 230 -21.99 -14.56 11.05
C TYR A 230 -21.20 -13.89 9.93
N ARG A 231 -21.81 -13.81 8.74
CA ARG A 231 -21.26 -13.10 7.59
C ARG A 231 -22.29 -12.17 6.99
N LEU A 232 -22.00 -10.88 6.99
CA LEU A 232 -22.81 -9.89 6.32
C LEU A 232 -22.31 -9.72 4.88
N ARG A 233 -23.11 -10.14 3.91
CA ARG A 233 -22.89 -9.87 2.49
C ARG A 233 -23.72 -8.67 2.06
N GLN A 234 -23.06 -7.63 1.57
CA GLN A 234 -23.72 -6.45 1.03
C GLN A 234 -23.44 -6.31 -0.47
N GLN A 235 -24.45 -5.96 -1.23
CA GLN A 235 -24.36 -5.73 -2.67
C GLN A 235 -25.03 -4.42 -3.04
N VAL A 236 -24.35 -3.61 -3.85
CA VAL A 236 -24.94 -2.47 -4.56
C VAL A 236 -25.21 -2.85 -6.00
N THR A 237 -26.37 -2.45 -6.49
CA THR A 237 -26.75 -2.54 -7.90
C THR A 237 -27.04 -1.13 -8.40
N GLU A 238 -26.26 -0.65 -9.36
CA GLU A 238 -26.48 0.66 -10.00
C GLU A 238 -27.79 0.64 -10.80
N THR A 239 -28.69 1.59 -10.55
CA THR A 239 -30.01 1.58 -11.21
C THR A 239 -29.89 1.81 -12.72
N ALA A 240 -28.98 2.69 -13.15
CA ALA A 240 -28.85 3.08 -14.56
C ALA A 240 -28.21 1.98 -15.44
N THR A 241 -27.23 1.25 -14.90
CA THR A 241 -26.41 0.31 -15.67
C THR A 241 -26.69 -1.15 -15.33
N GLY A 242 -27.39 -1.42 -14.21
CA GLY A 242 -27.57 -2.76 -13.66
C GLY A 242 -26.29 -3.38 -13.07
N ARG A 243 -25.15 -2.68 -13.11
CA ARG A 243 -23.86 -3.19 -12.61
C ARG A 243 -23.91 -3.46 -11.12
N ARG A 244 -23.29 -4.57 -10.71
CA ARG A 244 -23.31 -5.05 -9.32
C ARG A 244 -21.91 -5.08 -8.72
N ARG A 245 -21.82 -4.68 -7.45
CA ARG A 245 -20.63 -4.84 -6.61
C ARG A 245 -21.03 -5.38 -5.26
N SER A 246 -20.29 -6.35 -4.76
CA SER A 246 -20.56 -6.97 -3.46
C SER A 246 -19.32 -6.99 -2.57
N SER A 247 -19.56 -6.97 -1.27
CA SER A 247 -18.58 -7.15 -0.22
C SER A 247 -19.15 -8.11 0.83
N GLU A 248 -18.29 -8.80 1.55
CA GLU A 248 -18.68 -9.68 2.64
C GLU A 248 -17.75 -9.46 3.83
N ILE A 249 -18.30 -9.28 5.04
CA ILE A 249 -17.54 -9.17 6.28
C ILE A 249 -18.00 -10.18 7.32
N ALA A 250 -17.07 -10.55 8.20
CA ALA A 250 -17.40 -11.25 9.42
C ALA A 250 -18.16 -10.32 10.36
N LEU A 251 -19.18 -10.86 11.03
CA LEU A 251 -19.94 -10.19 12.07
C LEU A 251 -20.05 -11.15 13.25
N ASP A 252 -19.39 -10.85 14.36
CA ASP A 252 -19.46 -11.66 15.57
C ASP A 252 -20.51 -11.10 16.52
N ILE A 253 -21.46 -11.94 16.92
CA ILE A 253 -22.53 -11.60 17.86
C ILE A 253 -22.22 -12.31 19.19
N GLY A 254 -22.20 -11.58 20.30
CA GLY A 254 -22.05 -12.13 21.65
C GLY A 254 -20.75 -12.92 21.89
N GLN A 255 -19.71 -12.68 21.10
CA GLN A 255 -18.40 -13.32 21.25
C GLN A 255 -17.45 -12.43 22.09
N PRO A 256 -16.45 -13.01 22.79
CA PRO A 256 -15.41 -12.24 23.45
C PRO A 256 -14.71 -11.30 22.48
N ALA A 257 -14.40 -10.09 22.95
CA ALA A 257 -13.67 -9.10 22.16
C ALA A 257 -12.31 -9.66 21.69
N PRO A 258 -11.85 -9.29 20.47
CA PRO A 258 -10.51 -9.61 20.02
C PRO A 258 -9.44 -8.99 20.94
N ALA A 259 -8.27 -9.63 21.04
CA ALA A 259 -7.16 -9.11 21.85
C ALA A 259 -6.58 -7.83 21.25
N VAL A 260 -6.53 -7.76 19.91
CA VAL A 260 -6.14 -6.58 19.15
C VAL A 260 -7.18 -6.30 18.07
N THR A 261 -7.64 -5.05 17.99
CA THR A 261 -8.57 -4.57 16.94
C THR A 261 -8.09 -3.26 16.33
N ILE A 262 -8.74 -2.85 15.26
CA ILE A 262 -8.72 -1.47 14.77
C ILE A 262 -10.09 -0.89 15.06
N ASP A 263 -10.15 0.23 15.79
CA ASP A 263 -11.43 0.86 16.11
C ASP A 263 -12.00 1.70 14.97
N GLY A 264 -13.24 2.17 15.13
CA GLY A 264 -13.95 2.99 14.14
C GLY A 264 -13.36 4.36 13.82
N GLN A 265 -12.17 4.71 14.36
CA GLN A 265 -11.37 5.87 13.97
C GLN A 265 -9.99 5.47 13.37
N GLY A 266 -9.78 4.17 13.14
CA GLY A 266 -8.56 3.61 12.57
C GLY A 266 -7.42 3.41 13.57
N PHE A 267 -7.68 3.51 14.88
CA PHE A 267 -6.66 3.29 15.90
C PHE A 267 -6.53 1.83 16.27
N THR A 268 -5.28 1.38 16.44
CA THR A 268 -5.03 0.07 17.04
C THR A 268 -5.46 0.07 18.49
N ARG A 269 -6.28 -0.92 18.86
CA ARG A 269 -6.62 -1.21 20.25
C ARG A 269 -6.02 -2.53 20.66
N ARG A 270 -5.50 -2.58 21.87
CA ARG A 270 -5.02 -3.78 22.52
C ARG A 270 -5.71 -3.88 23.87
N ASP A 271 -6.37 -5.02 24.12
CA ASP A 271 -7.06 -5.30 25.37
C ASP A 271 -8.05 -4.17 25.76
N GLY A 272 -8.71 -3.57 24.75
CA GLY A 272 -9.68 -2.49 24.90
C GLY A 272 -9.10 -1.07 24.85
N GLU A 273 -7.79 -0.89 25.06
CA GLU A 273 -7.13 0.41 25.10
C GLU A 273 -6.45 0.77 23.78
N ARG A 274 -6.46 2.05 23.39
CA ARG A 274 -5.73 2.47 22.18
C ARG A 274 -4.23 2.40 22.42
N LEU A 275 -3.52 1.81 21.47
CA LEU A 275 -2.07 1.74 21.40
C LEU A 275 -1.61 2.47 20.14
N PHE A 276 -0.55 3.30 20.22
CA PHE A 276 0.10 3.86 19.04
C PHE A 276 1.25 2.91 18.67
N PRO A 277 1.15 2.13 17.57
CA PRO A 277 2.21 1.22 17.19
C PRO A 277 3.44 2.02 16.79
N LEU A 278 4.48 1.98 17.61
CA LEU A 278 5.78 2.58 17.33
C LEU A 278 6.78 1.44 17.25
N GLY A 279 6.96 0.93 16.05
CA GLY A 279 7.72 -0.28 15.80
C GLY A 279 8.98 -0.08 14.98
N ILE A 280 9.76 -1.15 14.87
CA ILE A 280 10.96 -1.20 14.04
C ILE A 280 11.08 -2.56 13.35
N TYR A 281 11.54 -2.54 12.11
CA TYR A 281 11.88 -3.73 11.35
C TYR A 281 13.26 -4.24 11.76
N SER A 282 13.39 -5.55 11.98
CA SER A 282 14.66 -6.18 12.30
C SER A 282 14.76 -7.58 11.71
N THR A 283 15.96 -8.10 11.51
CA THR A 283 16.22 -9.55 11.37
C THR A 283 17.04 -10.09 12.54
N ARG A 284 17.52 -9.18 13.39
CA ARG A 284 18.22 -9.43 14.65
C ARG A 284 17.22 -9.53 15.79
N ASP A 285 17.31 -10.60 16.56
CA ASP A 285 16.40 -10.93 17.67
C ASP A 285 17.13 -11.45 18.91
N GLY A 286 18.43 -11.16 18.99
CA GLY A 286 19.22 -11.34 20.20
C GLY A 286 18.70 -10.45 21.33
N ASP A 287 18.91 -10.88 22.57
CA ASP A 287 18.34 -10.20 23.73
C ASP A 287 18.85 -8.75 23.86
N ASP A 288 20.15 -8.52 23.64
CA ASP A 288 20.75 -7.17 23.65
C ASP A 288 20.18 -6.24 22.58
N ASP A 289 19.86 -6.78 21.41
CA ASP A 289 19.25 -5.98 20.33
C ASP A 289 17.82 -5.60 20.69
N LEU A 290 17.04 -6.52 21.26
CA LEU A 290 15.67 -6.26 21.70
C LEU A 290 15.63 -5.30 22.90
N ALA A 291 16.54 -5.45 23.86
CA ALA A 291 16.72 -4.51 24.96
C ALA A 291 17.06 -3.10 24.46
N ARG A 292 17.98 -3.00 23.48
CA ARG A 292 18.36 -1.73 22.85
C ARG A 292 17.18 -1.07 22.13
N ILE A 293 16.38 -1.85 21.41
CA ILE A 293 15.17 -1.39 20.70
C ILE A 293 14.13 -0.86 21.71
N ALA A 294 13.84 -1.62 22.77
CA ALA A 294 12.90 -1.20 23.80
C ALA A 294 13.36 0.07 24.51
N ALA A 295 14.64 0.17 24.88
CA ALA A 295 15.23 1.34 25.52
C ALA A 295 15.21 2.61 24.62
N ALA A 296 15.10 2.45 23.30
CA ALA A 296 14.91 3.55 22.37
C ALA A 296 13.46 4.09 22.34
N GLY A 297 12.52 3.44 23.04
CA GLY A 297 11.12 3.84 23.11
C GLY A 297 10.21 3.16 22.07
N PHE A 298 10.74 2.22 21.28
CA PHE A 298 9.88 1.37 20.45
C PHE A 298 9.09 0.42 21.33
N ASN A 299 7.80 0.25 21.02
CA ASN A 299 6.91 -0.68 21.74
C ASN A 299 6.62 -1.95 20.94
N SER A 300 7.05 -2.00 19.68
CA SER A 300 6.77 -3.10 18.76
C SER A 300 8.00 -3.48 17.94
N VAL A 301 8.12 -4.75 17.58
CA VAL A 301 9.14 -5.25 16.65
C VAL A 301 8.50 -6.11 15.59
N LEU A 302 8.86 -5.86 14.34
CA LEU A 302 8.53 -6.73 13.21
C LEU A 302 9.81 -7.41 12.78
N ASN A 303 9.89 -8.73 12.92
CA ASN A 303 11.06 -9.46 12.47
C ASN A 303 10.86 -10.13 11.10
N TYR A 304 11.68 -9.70 10.12
CA TYR A 304 11.58 -10.05 8.71
C TYR A 304 11.93 -11.50 8.38
N ARG A 305 12.61 -12.23 9.27
CA ARG A 305 13.00 -13.64 9.08
C ARG A 305 11.88 -14.62 9.43
N TYR A 306 10.86 -14.18 10.15
CA TYR A 306 9.84 -15.08 10.67
C TYR A 306 8.74 -15.37 9.66
N GLY A 307 8.19 -16.59 9.75
CA GLY A 307 7.60 -17.34 8.63
C GLY A 307 8.52 -18.48 8.13
N MET A 308 9.84 -18.35 8.37
CA MET A 308 10.88 -19.32 7.98
C MET A 308 11.99 -19.56 9.03
N GLY A 309 12.04 -18.78 10.12
CA GLY A 309 13.00 -18.95 11.23
C GLY A 309 12.66 -20.13 12.17
N LYS A 310 13.68 -20.70 12.85
CA LYS A 310 13.54 -21.94 13.63
C LYS A 310 12.92 -21.78 15.04
N ASP A 311 12.98 -20.60 15.66
CA ASP A 311 12.56 -20.37 17.06
C ASP A 311 11.59 -19.18 17.24
N ALA A 312 10.39 -19.30 16.67
CA ALA A 312 9.35 -18.29 16.81
C ALA A 312 8.92 -18.06 18.27
N ASP A 313 8.68 -19.13 19.04
CA ASP A 313 8.25 -18.99 20.44
C ASP A 313 9.33 -18.34 21.31
N GLY A 314 10.61 -18.64 21.09
CA GLY A 314 11.69 -17.96 21.79
C GLY A 314 11.77 -16.48 21.44
N PHE A 315 11.51 -16.09 20.19
CA PHE A 315 11.39 -14.68 19.83
C PHE A 315 10.26 -13.98 20.60
N PHE A 316 9.06 -14.57 20.67
CA PHE A 316 7.97 -14.02 21.48
C PHE A 316 8.37 -13.89 22.96
N ARG A 317 8.99 -14.93 23.55
CA ARG A 317 9.48 -14.90 24.93
C ARG A 317 10.51 -13.78 25.15
N ARG A 318 11.51 -13.64 24.27
CA ARG A 318 12.55 -12.61 24.38
C ARG A 318 11.96 -11.21 24.25
N SER A 319 11.14 -10.96 23.22
CA SER A 319 10.46 -9.67 23.01
C SER A 319 9.59 -9.29 24.21
N ARG A 320 8.85 -10.26 24.77
CA ARG A 320 7.99 -10.03 25.94
C ARG A 320 8.77 -9.60 27.18
N ARG A 321 9.99 -10.11 27.41
CA ARG A 321 10.83 -9.68 28.54
C ARG A 321 11.17 -8.19 28.51
N HIS A 322 11.20 -7.61 27.31
CA HIS A 322 11.50 -6.19 27.09
C HIS A 322 10.22 -5.36 26.83
N GLY A 323 9.03 -5.92 27.07
CA GLY A 323 7.76 -5.23 26.85
C GLY A 323 7.39 -5.00 25.39
N LEU A 324 8.07 -5.65 24.44
CA LEU A 324 7.85 -5.47 23.02
C LEU A 324 6.70 -6.34 22.52
N GLN A 325 5.79 -5.70 21.80
CA GLN A 325 4.80 -6.35 20.96
C GLN A 325 5.45 -6.90 19.69
N VAL A 326 4.90 -7.97 19.14
CA VAL A 326 5.42 -8.67 17.95
C VAL A 326 4.45 -8.54 16.80
N ILE A 327 4.95 -8.04 15.69
CA ILE A 327 4.26 -8.14 14.39
C ILE A 327 4.91 -9.33 13.67
N TYR A 328 4.14 -10.42 13.50
CA TYR A 328 4.70 -11.69 13.03
C TYR A 328 4.50 -11.87 11.53
N ALA A 329 5.59 -12.16 10.80
CA ALA A 329 5.58 -12.26 9.35
C ALA A 329 5.15 -13.65 8.86
N ILE A 330 4.19 -13.66 7.94
CA ILE A 330 3.82 -14.79 7.07
C ILE A 330 3.72 -14.36 5.60
N LYS A 331 4.29 -13.18 5.29
CA LYS A 331 4.21 -12.46 4.01
C LYS A 331 4.81 -13.17 2.81
N ASP A 332 5.70 -14.14 3.01
CA ASP A 332 6.39 -14.80 1.91
C ASP A 332 5.67 -16.07 1.45
N LEU A 333 4.60 -16.47 2.13
CA LEU A 333 3.90 -17.74 1.89
C LEU A 333 2.91 -17.62 0.72
N TYR A 334 3.40 -17.39 -0.50
CA TYR A 334 2.59 -17.26 -1.72
C TYR A 334 3.16 -18.05 -2.90
N ALA A 335 2.31 -18.79 -3.61
CA ALA A 335 2.75 -19.54 -4.78
C ALA A 335 3.17 -18.57 -5.90
N GLY A 336 4.33 -18.83 -6.51
CA GLY A 336 4.88 -18.03 -7.61
C GLY A 336 5.61 -16.75 -7.18
N SER A 337 5.64 -16.41 -5.88
CA SER A 337 6.47 -15.32 -5.39
C SER A 337 7.94 -15.74 -5.37
N ARG A 338 8.84 -14.85 -5.79
CA ARG A 338 10.30 -15.07 -5.72
C ARG A 338 10.83 -15.22 -4.29
N PHE A 339 10.08 -14.71 -3.31
CA PHE A 339 10.43 -14.79 -1.89
C PHE A 339 9.89 -16.05 -1.23
N ALA A 340 9.07 -16.83 -1.94
CA ALA A 340 8.40 -17.97 -1.38
C ALA A 340 9.41 -19.08 -1.05
N PRO A 341 9.33 -19.65 0.16
CA PRO A 341 10.25 -20.71 0.55
C PRO A 341 9.94 -22.03 -0.16
N VAL A 342 10.99 -22.80 -0.45
CA VAL A 342 10.82 -24.17 -0.96
C VAL A 342 10.06 -25.01 0.06
N THR A 343 9.00 -25.69 -0.40
CA THR A 343 8.15 -26.53 0.46
C THR A 343 7.56 -27.70 -0.33
N ARG A 344 7.33 -28.82 0.38
CA ARG A 344 6.59 -29.99 -0.15
C ARG A 344 5.07 -29.89 0.09
N GLY A 345 4.64 -28.99 0.97
CA GLY A 345 3.22 -28.74 1.29
C GLY A 345 2.70 -27.44 0.68
N SER A 346 1.40 -27.17 0.83
CA SER A 346 0.83 -25.90 0.35
C SER A 346 1.22 -24.73 1.26
N TYR A 347 1.41 -23.54 0.67
CA TYR A 347 1.64 -22.31 1.44
C TYR A 347 0.46 -21.96 2.37
N ALA A 348 -0.75 -22.38 2.01
CA ALA A 348 -1.93 -22.24 2.86
C ALA A 348 -1.76 -23.04 4.16
N ALA A 349 -1.31 -24.30 4.07
CA ALA A 349 -1.06 -25.16 5.22
C ALA A 349 0.10 -24.66 6.09
N LEU A 350 1.19 -24.18 5.47
CA LEU A 350 2.33 -23.60 6.22
C LEU A 350 1.91 -22.43 7.10
N ALA A 351 1.14 -21.48 6.56
CA ALA A 351 0.70 -20.36 7.40
C ALA A 351 -0.32 -20.81 8.45
N ALA A 352 -1.19 -21.77 8.14
CA ALA A 352 -2.12 -22.32 9.14
C ALA A 352 -1.38 -22.89 10.34
N ALA A 353 -0.26 -23.59 10.11
CA ALA A 353 0.59 -24.11 11.17
C ALA A 353 1.18 -22.99 12.04
N GLN A 354 1.69 -21.91 11.42
CA GLN A 354 2.20 -20.74 12.15
C GLN A 354 1.11 -20.03 12.95
N ILE A 355 -0.05 -19.79 12.33
CA ILE A 355 -1.19 -19.11 12.96
C ILE A 355 -1.68 -19.91 14.16
N ASN A 356 -1.93 -21.21 14.00
CA ASN A 356 -2.42 -22.03 15.11
C ASN A 356 -1.41 -22.17 16.25
N ARG A 357 -0.10 -22.15 15.94
CA ARG A 357 0.96 -22.20 16.97
C ARG A 357 1.06 -20.90 17.77
N LEU A 358 0.89 -19.74 17.12
CA LEU A 358 1.30 -18.45 17.69
C LEU A 358 0.14 -17.50 18.01
N LYS A 359 -1.10 -17.77 17.59
CA LYS A 359 -2.27 -16.89 17.83
C LYS A 359 -2.58 -16.63 19.31
N SER A 360 -2.11 -17.50 20.21
CA SER A 360 -2.28 -17.33 21.66
C SER A 360 -1.09 -16.65 22.33
N GLN A 361 -0.09 -16.19 21.57
CA GLN A 361 1.05 -15.47 22.15
C GLN A 361 0.58 -14.11 22.68
N PRO A 362 0.83 -13.80 23.96
CA PRO A 362 0.21 -12.65 24.61
C PRO A 362 0.68 -11.31 24.03
N ASN A 363 1.88 -11.23 23.47
CA ASN A 363 2.42 -10.02 22.86
C ASN A 363 2.34 -10.03 21.33
N LEU A 364 1.48 -10.85 20.72
CA LEU A 364 1.16 -10.73 19.29
C LEU A 364 0.34 -9.45 19.06
N LEU A 365 0.78 -8.62 18.11
CA LEU A 365 0.09 -7.39 17.70
C LEU A 365 -0.65 -7.54 16.39
N ALA A 366 0.00 -8.12 15.38
CA ALA A 366 -0.57 -8.25 14.05
C ALA A 366 0.15 -9.33 13.24
N TRP A 367 -0.55 -9.86 12.24
CA TRP A 367 0.02 -10.74 11.22
C TRP A 367 0.47 -9.92 10.00
N TYR A 368 1.77 -9.88 9.72
CA TYR A 368 2.29 -9.24 8.51
C TYR A 368 2.16 -10.19 7.31
N ILE A 369 1.24 -9.87 6.40
CA ILE A 369 0.80 -10.79 5.35
C ILE A 369 1.24 -10.38 3.95
N ASN A 370 1.65 -9.14 3.70
CA ASN A 370 2.09 -8.72 2.38
C ASN A 370 3.13 -7.60 2.45
N ASP A 371 4.14 -7.71 1.59
CA ASP A 371 5.30 -6.85 1.50
C ASP A 371 5.50 -6.48 0.04
N GLU A 372 4.84 -5.40 -0.36
CA GLU A 372 4.94 -4.80 -1.69
C GLU A 372 4.58 -5.72 -2.88
N LEU A 373 3.99 -6.91 -2.67
CA LEU A 373 3.53 -7.73 -3.80
C LEU A 373 2.43 -6.98 -4.54
N GLY A 374 2.49 -7.03 -5.88
CA GLY A 374 1.59 -6.31 -6.76
C GLY A 374 0.23 -6.97 -6.95
N LEU A 375 -0.64 -6.31 -7.72
CA LEU A 375 -2.05 -6.71 -7.93
C LEU A 375 -2.21 -8.15 -8.44
N GLU A 376 -1.17 -8.69 -9.10
CA GLU A 376 -1.11 -10.07 -9.54
C GLU A 376 -1.18 -11.09 -8.38
N PHE A 377 -0.80 -10.72 -7.16
CA PHE A 377 -0.94 -11.53 -5.95
C PHE A 377 -2.19 -11.21 -5.13
N LEU A 378 -2.95 -10.15 -5.48
CA LEU A 378 -4.09 -9.68 -4.69
C LEU A 378 -5.11 -10.78 -4.36
N PRO A 379 -5.49 -11.70 -5.28
CA PRO A 379 -6.37 -12.81 -4.93
C PRO A 379 -5.79 -13.73 -3.82
N GLN A 380 -4.48 -14.00 -3.86
CA GLN A 380 -3.82 -14.82 -2.83
C GLN A 380 -3.71 -14.07 -1.50
N ILE A 381 -3.40 -12.77 -1.52
CA ILE A 381 -3.31 -11.93 -0.32
C ILE A 381 -4.68 -11.82 0.36
N ALA A 382 -5.75 -11.56 -0.41
CA ALA A 382 -7.11 -11.56 0.12
C ALA A 382 -7.51 -12.93 0.71
N ALA A 383 -7.10 -14.03 0.07
CA ALA A 383 -7.32 -15.37 0.60
C ALA A 383 -6.55 -15.61 1.92
N ARG A 384 -5.33 -15.07 2.04
CA ARG A 384 -4.52 -15.12 3.26
C ARG A 384 -5.16 -14.33 4.40
N HIS A 385 -5.61 -13.11 4.13
CA HIS A 385 -6.34 -12.29 5.09
C HIS A 385 -7.58 -13.02 5.64
N GLN A 386 -8.41 -13.57 4.74
CA GLN A 386 -9.57 -14.37 5.15
C GLN A 386 -9.18 -15.63 5.92
N GLN A 387 -8.02 -16.22 5.64
CA GLN A 387 -7.52 -17.37 6.39
C GLN A 387 -7.12 -16.99 7.82
N VAL A 388 -6.42 -15.87 8.00
CA VAL A 388 -6.09 -15.36 9.34
C VAL A 388 -7.38 -15.10 10.11
N GLN A 389 -8.34 -14.36 9.55
CA GLN A 389 -9.63 -14.10 10.19
C GLN A 389 -10.39 -15.37 10.63
N ARG A 390 -10.25 -16.49 9.91
CA ARG A 390 -10.86 -17.77 10.29
C ARG A 390 -10.12 -18.50 11.40
N LEU A 391 -8.79 -18.43 11.43
CA LEU A 391 -7.94 -19.22 12.34
C LEU A 391 -7.59 -18.45 13.61
N ASP A 392 -7.50 -17.13 13.52
CA ASP A 392 -7.20 -16.17 14.57
C ASP A 392 -8.07 -14.92 14.39
N ARG A 393 -9.18 -14.88 15.11
CA ARG A 393 -10.09 -13.73 15.15
C ARG A 393 -9.63 -12.64 16.13
N HIS A 394 -8.55 -12.88 16.87
CA HIS A 394 -8.12 -12.02 17.96
C HIS A 394 -7.09 -10.97 17.54
N HIS A 395 -6.51 -11.08 16.34
CA HIS A 395 -5.46 -10.17 15.86
C HIS A 395 -5.69 -9.70 14.42
N PRO A 396 -5.37 -8.44 14.11
CA PRO A 396 -5.48 -7.89 12.78
C PRO A 396 -4.37 -8.40 11.86
N THR A 397 -4.62 -8.26 10.57
CA THR A 397 -3.62 -8.37 9.52
C THR A 397 -3.05 -7.00 9.14
N PHE A 398 -1.79 -7.02 8.73
CA PHE A 398 -1.00 -5.86 8.36
C PHE A 398 -0.31 -6.11 7.01
N GLN A 399 -0.28 -5.09 6.15
CA GLN A 399 0.48 -5.12 4.89
C GLN A 399 1.09 -3.76 4.57
N VAL A 400 2.14 -3.78 3.74
CA VAL A 400 2.82 -2.60 3.23
C VAL A 400 2.87 -2.62 1.71
N LEU A 401 2.77 -1.44 1.09
CA LEU A 401 2.85 -1.22 -0.35
C LEU A 401 3.76 -0.03 -0.67
N ASN A 402 4.59 -0.17 -1.69
CA ASN A 402 5.44 0.91 -2.22
C ASN A 402 4.76 1.76 -3.32
N LYS A 403 3.49 1.47 -3.61
CA LYS A 403 2.69 2.10 -4.67
C LYS A 403 1.37 2.59 -4.14
N THR A 404 1.18 3.90 -4.13
CA THR A 404 -0.02 4.53 -3.55
C THR A 404 -1.23 4.50 -4.48
N ALA A 405 -1.04 4.37 -5.80
CA ALA A 405 -2.15 4.34 -6.76
C ALA A 405 -3.08 3.14 -6.58
N ALA A 406 -2.55 2.02 -6.09
CA ALA A 406 -3.27 0.75 -5.92
C ALA A 406 -3.87 0.56 -4.52
N LEU A 407 -3.67 1.50 -3.57
CA LEU A 407 -4.10 1.32 -2.17
C LEU A 407 -5.57 0.95 -2.00
N ASP A 408 -6.45 1.52 -2.83
CA ASP A 408 -7.89 1.23 -2.79
C ASP A 408 -8.19 -0.23 -3.18
N ASP A 409 -7.41 -0.83 -4.08
CA ASP A 409 -7.58 -2.23 -4.52
C ASP A 409 -7.27 -3.22 -3.39
N TYR A 410 -6.36 -2.87 -2.49
CA TYR A 410 -5.98 -3.70 -1.34
C TYR A 410 -6.86 -3.53 -0.11
N TYR A 411 -7.85 -2.64 -0.14
CA TYR A 411 -8.67 -2.33 1.03
C TYR A 411 -9.25 -3.60 1.68
N ASN A 412 -9.78 -4.53 0.88
CA ASN A 412 -10.42 -5.75 1.36
C ASN A 412 -9.43 -6.90 1.68
N SER A 413 -8.13 -6.65 1.60
CA SER A 413 -7.08 -7.66 1.78
C SER A 413 -6.27 -7.51 3.06
N THR A 414 -6.62 -6.56 3.93
CA THR A 414 -5.95 -6.31 5.21
C THR A 414 -6.83 -5.53 6.19
N ASP A 415 -6.50 -5.52 7.47
CA ASP A 415 -7.10 -4.63 8.47
C ASP A 415 -6.31 -3.31 8.62
N ILE A 416 -5.01 -3.35 8.31
CA ILE A 416 -4.08 -2.22 8.39
C ILE A 416 -3.38 -2.04 7.03
N LEU A 417 -3.50 -0.85 6.47
CA LEU A 417 -2.78 -0.41 5.26
C LEU A 417 -1.55 0.41 5.67
N ALA A 418 -0.43 0.17 4.99
CA ALA A 418 0.76 0.99 5.13
C ALA A 418 1.53 1.18 3.83
N THR A 419 2.39 2.20 3.84
CA THR A 419 3.30 2.53 2.74
C THR A 419 4.68 2.95 3.25
N ASP A 420 5.68 2.80 2.38
CA ASP A 420 7.11 3.00 2.61
C ASP A 420 7.74 4.00 1.60
N PRO A 421 7.70 5.31 1.88
CA PRO A 421 8.10 6.34 0.92
C PRO A 421 9.62 6.40 0.63
N TYR A 422 10.48 6.03 1.57
CA TYR A 422 11.96 6.05 1.50
C TYR A 422 12.63 7.14 0.60
N PRO A 423 12.39 8.44 0.85
CA PRO A 423 12.87 9.52 -0.02
C PRO A 423 14.37 9.84 0.11
N VAL A 424 14.99 9.59 1.26
CA VAL A 424 16.38 10.04 1.53
C VAL A 424 17.36 9.29 0.63
N GLY A 425 18.22 10.05 -0.04
CA GLY A 425 19.20 9.52 -1.01
C GLY A 425 18.62 9.20 -2.40
N SER A 426 17.30 9.33 -2.57
CA SER A 426 16.60 9.14 -3.85
C SER A 426 15.95 10.43 -4.36
N GLU A 427 15.60 11.34 -3.46
CA GLU A 427 15.00 12.64 -3.75
C GLU A 427 15.71 13.77 -2.99
N PRO A 428 15.72 15.01 -3.51
CA PRO A 428 16.30 16.16 -2.82
C PRO A 428 15.39 16.73 -1.70
N HIS A 429 14.24 16.09 -1.42
CA HIS A 429 13.22 16.56 -0.47
C HIS A 429 12.44 15.40 0.16
N LEU A 430 11.72 15.66 1.25
CA LEU A 430 10.92 14.67 2.01
C LEU A 430 9.42 14.71 1.69
N ARG A 431 8.99 15.44 0.64
CA ARG A 431 7.57 15.64 0.30
C ARG A 431 6.79 14.34 0.09
N ARG A 432 7.46 13.29 -0.41
CA ARG A 432 6.86 11.98 -0.64
C ARG A 432 6.26 11.40 0.65
N THR A 433 6.91 11.59 1.81
CA THR A 433 6.41 11.05 3.08
C THR A 433 5.03 11.59 3.43
N LEU A 434 4.82 12.90 3.33
CA LEU A 434 3.49 13.49 3.55
C LEU A 434 2.49 13.05 2.48
N HIS A 435 2.91 13.06 1.22
CA HIS A 435 2.04 12.66 0.11
C HIS A 435 1.49 11.24 0.29
N ASP A 436 2.38 10.28 0.52
CA ASP A 436 2.03 8.87 0.64
C ASP A 436 1.20 8.62 1.90
N THR A 437 1.51 9.31 3.00
CA THR A 437 0.69 9.26 4.21
C THR A 437 -0.75 9.71 3.93
N LEU A 438 -0.94 10.84 3.23
CA LEU A 438 -2.27 11.33 2.89
C LEU A 438 -3.03 10.34 1.98
N GLN A 439 -2.33 9.63 1.09
CA GLN A 439 -2.95 8.58 0.27
C GLN A 439 -3.36 7.37 1.13
N THR A 440 -2.50 6.90 2.03
CA THR A 440 -2.75 5.77 2.93
C THR A 440 -3.91 6.06 3.89
N VAL A 441 -3.92 7.25 4.52
CA VAL A 441 -5.01 7.68 5.42
C VAL A 441 -6.33 7.79 4.66
N ARG A 442 -6.32 8.32 3.43
CA ARG A 442 -7.52 8.34 2.58
C ARG A 442 -8.03 6.94 2.30
N ALA A 443 -7.16 6.04 1.85
CA ALA A 443 -7.53 4.66 1.51
C ALA A 443 -8.08 3.90 2.74
N ALA A 444 -7.52 4.17 3.92
CA ALA A 444 -7.98 3.58 5.18
C ALA A 444 -9.37 4.07 5.64
N ARG A 445 -9.86 5.19 5.10
CA ARG A 445 -11.24 5.71 5.31
C ARG A 445 -11.62 5.95 6.77
N GLY A 446 -10.62 6.15 7.63
CA GLY A 446 -10.83 6.34 9.08
C GLY A 446 -11.36 5.09 9.79
N VAL A 447 -11.30 3.91 9.17
CA VAL A 447 -11.82 2.66 9.73
C VAL A 447 -10.84 1.49 9.63
N LYS A 448 -9.77 1.65 8.87
CA LYS A 448 -8.60 0.75 8.87
C LYS A 448 -7.44 1.44 9.55
N GLY A 449 -6.48 0.64 10.00
CA GLY A 449 -5.19 1.17 10.43
C GLY A 449 -4.51 1.82 9.22
N ALA A 450 -3.97 3.02 9.41
CA ALA A 450 -3.13 3.70 8.43
C ALA A 450 -1.74 3.89 9.03
N TRP A 451 -0.83 2.96 8.79
CA TRP A 451 0.53 3.03 9.32
C TRP A 451 1.51 3.51 8.26
N MET A 452 2.66 4.03 8.67
CA MET A 452 3.72 4.46 7.76
C MET A 452 5.05 3.83 8.14
N VAL A 453 5.86 3.51 7.13
CA VAL A 453 7.20 2.97 7.34
C VAL A 453 8.25 4.06 7.08
N ILE A 454 8.92 4.48 8.14
CA ILE A 454 9.90 5.58 8.16
C ILE A 454 11.29 5.06 7.81
N GLN A 455 11.97 5.75 6.90
CA GLN A 455 13.32 5.39 6.48
C GLN A 455 14.34 5.67 7.57
N ILE A 456 15.06 4.63 8.01
CA ILE A 456 16.33 4.75 8.74
C ILE A 456 17.48 4.04 8.02
N MET A 457 17.16 3.18 7.04
CA MET A 457 18.15 2.50 6.21
C MET A 457 18.82 3.44 5.20
N ASP A 458 20.03 3.07 4.82
CA ASP A 458 20.77 3.61 3.70
C ASP A 458 20.53 2.74 2.46
N HIS A 459 20.15 3.34 1.33
CA HIS A 459 19.95 2.59 0.09
C HIS A 459 21.22 1.83 -0.37
N ALA A 460 22.42 2.27 0.05
CA ALA A 460 23.67 1.56 -0.20
C ALA A 460 23.75 0.18 0.47
N ALA A 461 22.84 -0.13 1.40
CA ALA A 461 22.66 -1.48 1.95
C ALA A 461 22.18 -2.48 0.90
N TYR A 462 21.40 -2.02 -0.09
CA TYR A 462 20.76 -2.84 -1.12
C TYR A 462 21.44 -2.76 -2.49
N ASP A 463 22.12 -1.66 -2.79
CA ASP A 463 22.88 -1.49 -4.02
C ASP A 463 24.25 -0.88 -3.70
N SER A 464 25.30 -1.70 -3.80
CA SER A 464 26.69 -1.27 -3.52
C SER A 464 27.23 -0.22 -4.48
N ARG A 465 26.54 0.05 -5.60
CA ARG A 465 26.90 1.11 -6.55
C ARG A 465 26.41 2.49 -6.10
N ARG A 466 25.47 2.54 -5.14
CA ARG A 466 24.98 3.81 -4.60
C ARG A 466 25.98 4.35 -3.57
N PRO A 467 26.26 5.67 -3.59
CA PRO A 467 27.04 6.28 -2.52
C PRO A 467 26.29 6.13 -1.20
N ALA A 468 27.04 5.90 -0.11
CA ALA A 468 26.46 5.80 1.22
C ALA A 468 25.80 7.14 1.61
N ARG A 469 24.50 7.09 1.93
CA ARG A 469 23.74 8.25 2.38
C ARG A 469 22.63 7.82 3.33
N ALA A 470 23.02 7.50 4.55
CA ALA A 470 22.09 7.23 5.63
C ALA A 470 21.30 8.52 6.00
N PRO A 471 20.02 8.40 6.41
CA PRO A 471 19.26 9.52 6.96
C PRO A 471 19.91 10.16 8.19
N THR A 472 19.89 11.49 8.27
CA THR A 472 20.28 12.25 9.47
C THR A 472 19.17 12.19 10.53
N GLU A 473 19.46 12.60 11.76
CA GLU A 473 18.42 12.70 12.80
C GLU A 473 17.27 13.63 12.39
N ASP A 474 17.58 14.78 11.81
CA ASP A 474 16.58 15.75 11.37
C ASP A 474 15.72 15.18 10.24
N GLU A 475 16.31 14.44 9.30
CA GLU A 475 15.54 13.76 8.25
C GLU A 475 14.64 12.66 8.80
N VAL A 476 15.11 11.87 9.78
CA VAL A 476 14.27 10.84 10.45
C VAL A 476 13.12 11.50 11.21
N ARG A 477 13.41 12.60 11.92
CA ARG A 477 12.43 13.40 12.67
C ARG A 477 11.38 14.03 11.75
N ALA A 478 11.80 14.69 10.67
CA ALA A 478 10.90 15.33 9.73
C ALA A 478 10.03 14.30 9.00
N GLN A 479 10.58 13.15 8.58
CA GLN A 479 9.77 12.07 8.02
C GLN A 479 8.69 11.61 9.02
N ALA A 480 9.05 11.35 10.28
CA ALA A 480 8.09 10.96 11.30
C ALA A 480 7.02 12.03 11.52
N TRP A 481 7.38 13.31 11.60
CA TRP A 481 6.41 14.39 11.83
C TRP A 481 5.49 14.56 10.62
N LEU A 482 6.03 14.50 9.39
CA LEU A 482 5.23 14.54 8.17
C LEU A 482 4.21 13.39 8.12
N ALA A 483 4.57 12.20 8.59
CA ALA A 483 3.65 11.08 8.71
C ALA A 483 2.58 11.31 9.81
N LEU A 484 2.95 11.82 10.98
CA LEU A 484 1.97 12.16 12.02
C LEU A 484 1.01 13.27 11.54
N ILE A 485 1.56 14.35 10.97
CA ILE A 485 0.82 15.47 10.39
C ILE A 485 -0.11 14.98 9.26
N GLY A 486 0.32 14.02 8.45
CA GLY A 486 -0.51 13.37 7.43
C GLY A 486 -1.64 12.50 7.99
N GLY A 487 -1.55 12.07 9.25
CA GLY A 487 -2.60 11.32 9.96
C GLY A 487 -2.31 9.85 10.20
N ALA A 488 -1.03 9.45 10.13
CA ALA A 488 -0.64 8.09 10.48
C ALA A 488 -1.12 7.70 11.88
N ARG A 489 -1.63 6.47 12.00
CA ARG A 489 -2.11 5.84 13.25
C ARG A 489 -1.12 4.83 13.84
N GLY A 490 0.06 4.72 13.22
CA GLY A 490 1.20 3.92 13.67
C GLY A 490 2.40 4.20 12.77
N LEU A 491 3.60 4.06 13.33
CA LEU A 491 4.88 4.25 12.62
C LEU A 491 5.79 3.04 12.85
N LEU A 492 6.39 2.56 11.77
CA LEU A 492 7.40 1.49 11.80
C LEU A 492 8.69 2.02 11.18
N PHE A 493 9.85 1.70 11.76
CA PHE A 493 11.14 2.21 11.27
C PHE A 493 11.87 1.11 10.48
N TYR A 494 12.29 1.39 9.24
CA TYR A 494 12.94 0.42 8.36
C TYR A 494 14.39 0.81 8.00
N SER A 495 15.41 0.02 8.38
CA SER A 495 15.35 -1.10 9.32
C SER A 495 16.54 -1.08 10.28
N TYR A 496 16.36 -1.69 11.47
CA TYR A 496 17.42 -1.85 12.48
C TYR A 496 18.58 -2.68 11.95
N ASN A 497 18.28 -3.73 11.16
CA ASN A 497 19.31 -4.60 10.59
C ASN A 497 20.24 -3.84 9.64
N ASP A 498 19.67 -2.94 8.83
CA ASP A 498 20.43 -2.23 7.82
C ASP A 498 21.42 -1.24 8.44
N LEU A 499 21.23 -0.82 9.70
CA LEU A 499 22.24 -0.01 10.41
C LEU A 499 23.61 -0.72 10.55
N PHE A 500 23.67 -2.02 10.26
CA PHE A 500 24.86 -2.85 10.30
C PHE A 500 25.31 -3.34 8.92
N TYR A 501 24.76 -2.83 7.80
CA TYR A 501 25.04 -3.35 6.45
C TYR A 501 26.54 -3.30 6.08
N GLN A 502 27.30 -2.39 6.69
CA GLN A 502 28.74 -2.24 6.48
C GLN A 502 29.58 -3.30 7.20
N GLN A 503 29.00 -4.02 8.17
CA GLN A 503 29.69 -5.04 8.96
C GLN A 503 30.26 -6.17 8.09
N PRO A 504 29.46 -6.83 7.22
CA PRO A 504 30.00 -7.82 6.30
C PRO A 504 30.94 -7.23 5.23
N ARG A 505 30.96 -5.90 5.04
CA ARG A 505 31.86 -5.22 4.10
C ARG A 505 33.21 -4.83 4.72
N GLY A 506 33.45 -5.14 6.00
CA GLY A 506 34.68 -4.79 6.71
C GLY A 506 34.87 -3.29 6.98
N ARG A 507 33.81 -2.49 6.85
CA ARG A 507 33.85 -1.01 7.00
C ARG A 507 32.96 -0.50 8.13
N PHE A 508 32.53 -1.39 9.03
CA PHE A 508 31.61 -1.02 10.10
C PHE A 508 32.32 -0.34 11.26
N GLU A 509 31.95 0.92 11.48
CA GLU A 509 32.42 1.70 12.62
C GLU A 509 31.37 1.69 13.73
N ARG A 510 31.72 1.11 14.89
CA ARG A 510 30.83 1.07 16.06
C ARG A 510 30.41 2.47 16.52
N ALA A 511 31.31 3.45 16.42
CA ALA A 511 31.03 4.84 16.77
C ALA A 511 29.98 5.48 15.83
N ALA A 512 30.09 5.24 14.52
CA ALA A 512 29.13 5.72 13.53
C ALA A 512 27.74 5.12 13.77
N PHE A 513 27.66 3.80 13.99
CA PHE A 513 26.42 3.15 14.40
C PHE A 513 25.85 3.76 15.69
N ALA A 514 26.66 3.94 16.73
CA ALA A 514 26.21 4.47 18.01
C ALA A 514 25.67 5.90 17.87
N ALA A 515 26.30 6.74 17.04
CA ALA A 515 25.84 8.09 16.75
C ALA A 515 24.49 8.08 16.00
N GLN A 516 24.38 7.27 14.95
CA GLN A 516 23.14 7.13 14.17
C GLN A 516 21.99 6.59 15.03
N TRP A 517 22.22 5.51 15.79
CA TRP A 517 21.24 4.92 16.69
C TRP A 517 20.78 5.90 17.77
N ARG A 518 21.69 6.72 18.32
CA ARG A 518 21.35 7.74 19.32
C ARG A 518 20.35 8.76 18.76
N GLY A 519 20.52 9.18 17.51
CA GLY A 519 19.57 10.06 16.83
C GLY A 519 18.21 9.40 16.61
N ILE A 520 18.18 8.17 16.08
CA ILE A 520 16.95 7.39 15.90
C ILE A 520 16.21 7.21 17.23
N ALA A 521 16.93 6.86 18.29
CA ALA A 521 16.36 6.67 19.63
C ALA A 521 15.81 7.97 20.25
N ARG A 522 16.42 9.13 19.97
CA ARG A 522 15.86 10.43 20.37
C ARG A 522 14.50 10.67 19.71
N VAL A 523 14.42 10.43 18.39
CA VAL A 523 13.16 10.60 17.64
C VAL A 523 12.08 9.65 18.15
N ALA A 524 12.41 8.36 18.34
CA ALA A 524 11.47 7.36 18.86
C ALA A 524 10.94 7.73 20.26
N ARG A 525 11.81 8.15 21.20
CA ARG A 525 11.38 8.63 22.52
C ARG A 525 10.47 9.85 22.45
N GLN A 526 10.72 10.77 21.52
CA GLN A 526 9.84 11.93 21.34
C GLN A 526 8.46 11.51 20.83
N ILE A 527 8.38 10.60 19.85
CA ILE A 527 7.09 10.04 19.41
C ILE A 527 6.36 9.36 20.57
N SER A 528 7.08 8.56 21.37
CA SER A 528 6.51 7.91 22.55
C SER A 528 5.93 8.93 23.53
N SER A 529 6.60 10.06 23.73
CA SER A 529 6.10 11.15 24.60
C SER A 529 4.83 11.83 24.05
N PHE A 530 4.58 11.74 22.75
CA PHE A 530 3.41 12.33 22.10
C PHE A 530 2.19 11.41 22.13
N SER A 531 2.37 10.12 22.40
CA SER A 531 1.31 9.11 22.37
C SER A 531 0.01 9.55 23.06
N PRO A 532 0.02 10.20 24.25
CA PRO A 532 -1.21 10.67 24.88
C PRO A 532 -2.02 11.70 24.08
N TYR A 533 -1.38 12.46 23.18
CA TYR A 533 -2.06 13.38 22.26
C TYR A 533 -2.46 12.66 20.96
N LEU A 534 -1.62 11.75 20.46
CA LEU A 534 -1.88 11.02 19.22
C LEU A 534 -3.11 10.12 19.34
N LEU A 535 -3.35 9.54 20.52
CA LEU A 535 -4.39 8.53 20.77
C LEU A 535 -5.81 9.09 20.97
N THR A 536 -5.98 10.41 21.12
CA THR A 536 -7.31 11.02 21.31
C THR A 536 -8.14 10.94 20.04
N GLY A 537 -7.50 11.07 18.87
CA GLY A 537 -8.17 11.22 17.58
C GLY A 537 -8.50 12.66 17.21
N ASP A 538 -8.51 13.56 18.21
CA ASP A 538 -8.83 14.96 18.03
C ASP A 538 -7.61 15.72 17.51
N SER A 539 -7.75 16.29 16.32
CA SER A 539 -6.66 17.04 15.69
C SER A 539 -7.17 18.07 14.70
N VAL A 540 -6.36 19.10 14.46
CA VAL A 540 -6.63 20.17 13.49
C VAL A 540 -5.46 20.28 12.54
N THR A 541 -5.67 19.97 11.25
CA THR A 541 -4.68 20.24 10.21
C THR A 541 -4.67 21.74 9.91
N LEU A 542 -3.48 22.34 9.92
CA LEU A 542 -3.34 23.75 9.59
C LEU A 542 -3.11 23.92 8.08
N LYS A 543 -3.83 24.87 7.47
CA LYS A 543 -3.55 25.30 6.10
C LYS A 543 -2.42 26.32 6.14
N LEU A 544 -1.37 26.06 5.38
CA LEU A 544 -0.15 26.85 5.40
C LEU A 544 0.20 27.30 3.99
N ASP A 545 0.86 28.45 3.91
CA ASP A 545 1.51 28.90 2.69
C ASP A 545 2.91 28.26 2.59
N GLY A 546 3.21 27.66 1.44
CA GLY A 546 4.51 27.04 1.17
C GLY A 546 4.59 25.55 1.49
N PRO A 547 5.81 25.00 1.55
CA PRO A 547 6.02 23.54 1.53
C PRO A 547 5.97 22.88 2.91
N ALA A 548 6.02 23.64 4.01
CA ALA A 548 5.94 23.09 5.36
C ALA A 548 4.53 22.55 5.66
N ALA A 549 4.46 21.60 6.58
CA ALA A 549 3.20 21.03 7.04
C ALA A 549 3.07 21.19 8.55
N ALA A 550 1.86 21.36 9.05
CA ALA A 550 1.60 21.40 10.50
C ALA A 550 0.22 20.84 10.88
N ARG A 551 0.16 20.26 12.06
CA ARG A 551 -1.07 19.73 12.67
C ARG A 551 -1.02 19.88 14.19
N ILE A 552 -2.16 20.24 14.76
CA ILE A 552 -2.40 20.28 16.21
C ILE A 552 -3.06 18.97 16.64
N PHE A 553 -2.57 18.34 17.70
CA PHE A 553 -3.16 17.16 18.34
C PHE A 553 -3.69 17.55 19.71
N VAL A 554 -4.98 17.33 19.96
CA VAL A 554 -5.70 17.87 21.13
C VAL A 554 -5.88 16.80 22.20
N ARG A 555 -5.70 17.18 23.46
CA ARG A 555 -5.96 16.37 24.65
C ARG A 555 -6.56 17.25 25.76
N GLY A 556 -7.88 17.35 25.79
CA GLY A 556 -8.59 18.26 26.70
C GLY A 556 -8.17 19.71 26.44
N ASP A 557 -7.76 20.43 27.49
CA ASP A 557 -7.30 21.83 27.42
C ASP A 557 -5.80 21.98 27.12
N SER A 558 -5.16 20.89 26.68
CA SER A 558 -3.78 20.88 26.20
C SER A 558 -3.74 20.40 24.77
N ALA A 559 -2.81 20.91 23.97
CA ALA A 559 -2.55 20.37 22.65
C ALA A 559 -1.06 20.37 22.31
N LEU A 560 -0.71 19.66 21.25
CA LEU A 560 0.63 19.55 20.72
C LEU A 560 0.60 19.97 19.25
N LEU A 561 1.25 21.07 18.91
CA LEU A 561 1.52 21.46 17.53
C LEU A 561 2.75 20.70 17.04
N LEU A 562 2.63 19.96 15.94
CA LEU A 562 3.77 19.47 15.17
C LEU A 562 3.89 20.28 13.88
N ALA A 563 5.11 20.69 13.54
CA ALA A 563 5.41 21.30 12.25
C ALA A 563 6.71 20.73 11.65
N ALA A 564 6.75 20.55 10.34
CA ALA A 564 7.90 19.97 9.64
C ALA A 564 8.14 20.61 8.26
N ASN A 565 9.41 20.84 7.95
CA ASN A 565 9.89 21.33 6.67
C ASN A 565 10.41 20.15 5.82
N PRO A 566 9.79 19.86 4.66
CA PRO A 566 10.28 18.79 3.79
C PRO A 566 11.43 19.20 2.85
N GLU A 567 11.90 20.45 2.89
CA GLU A 567 12.89 20.99 1.95
C GLU A 567 14.32 21.02 2.49
N ALA A 568 15.29 20.95 1.57
CA ALA A 568 16.72 21.16 1.84
C ALA A 568 17.12 22.64 2.06
N ARG A 569 16.14 23.52 2.32
CA ARG A 569 16.34 24.95 2.59
C ARG A 569 15.51 25.37 3.78
N THR A 570 15.90 26.44 4.45
CA THR A 570 15.10 27.04 5.53
C THR A 570 13.73 27.47 5.02
N VAL A 571 12.69 27.23 5.82
CA VAL A 571 11.31 27.64 5.56
C VAL A 571 10.77 28.36 6.79
N THR A 572 10.27 29.58 6.60
CA THR A 572 9.57 30.32 7.65
C THR A 572 8.09 30.00 7.59
N LEU A 573 7.58 29.38 8.64
CA LEU A 573 6.18 29.08 8.86
C LEU A 573 5.53 30.26 9.58
N ARG A 574 4.50 30.86 8.97
CA ARG A 574 3.63 31.83 9.63
C ARG A 574 2.26 31.22 9.77
N LEU A 575 1.75 31.13 11.00
CA LEU A 575 0.44 30.59 11.27
C LEU A 575 -0.25 31.32 12.40
N THR A 576 -1.58 31.33 12.34
CA THR A 576 -2.44 31.75 13.44
C THR A 576 -3.10 30.51 14.02
N LEU A 577 -2.95 30.32 15.33
CA LEU A 577 -3.59 29.23 16.05
C LEU A 577 -5.12 29.43 16.05
N PRO A 578 -5.91 28.33 15.95
CA PRO A 578 -7.37 28.41 16.08
C PRO A 578 -7.80 29.11 17.36
N ASP A 579 -9.02 29.65 17.38
CA ASP A 579 -9.54 30.38 18.55
C ASP A 579 -9.44 29.54 19.84
N GLY A 580 -8.99 30.21 20.90
CA GLY A 580 -8.77 29.61 22.21
C GLY A 580 -7.58 28.65 22.25
N TRP A 581 -6.59 28.73 21.35
CA TRP A 581 -5.32 28.04 21.50
C TRP A 581 -4.16 29.01 21.46
N HIS A 582 -3.24 28.86 22.41
CA HIS A 582 -2.07 29.71 22.56
C HIS A 582 -0.81 28.87 22.76
N HIS A 583 0.31 29.31 22.19
CA HIS A 583 1.63 28.90 22.64
C HIS A 583 2.17 30.01 23.55
N GLN A 584 2.35 29.70 24.83
CA GLN A 584 2.56 30.74 25.84
C GLN A 584 1.39 31.74 25.80
N THR A 585 1.64 33.01 25.50
CA THR A 585 0.61 34.04 25.34
C THR A 585 0.25 34.31 23.87
N GLU A 586 0.99 33.72 22.92
CA GLU A 586 0.90 34.05 21.50
C GLU A 586 -0.07 33.13 20.74
N ARG A 587 -0.87 33.74 19.86
CA ARG A 587 -1.69 33.03 18.86
C ARG A 587 -1.07 33.04 17.47
N SER A 588 -0.31 34.08 17.14
CA SER A 588 0.34 34.24 15.85
C SER A 588 1.79 33.85 15.99
N LEU A 589 2.21 32.79 15.31
CA LEU A 589 3.56 32.24 15.42
C LEU A 589 4.30 32.45 14.11
N SER A 590 5.57 32.86 14.21
CA SER A 590 6.53 32.89 13.10
C SER A 590 7.71 31.98 13.45
N ILE A 591 7.75 30.80 12.84
CA ILE A 591 8.72 29.74 13.17
C ILE A 591 9.66 29.54 11.99
N SER A 592 10.97 29.72 12.21
CA SER A 592 12.00 29.38 11.23
C SER A 592 12.37 27.91 11.36
N LEU A 593 12.08 27.10 10.33
CA LEU A 593 12.46 25.70 10.27
C LEU A 593 13.71 25.54 9.40
N PRO A 594 14.82 25.00 9.91
CA PRO A 594 16.01 24.73 9.10
C PRO A 594 15.73 23.70 7.99
N PRO A 595 16.68 23.44 7.06
CA PRO A 595 16.58 22.34 6.11
C PRO A 595 16.20 21.02 6.81
N PHE A 596 15.14 20.37 6.34
CA PHE A 596 14.58 19.16 6.97
C PHE A 596 14.23 19.30 8.45
N GLY A 597 14.06 20.52 8.93
CA GLY A 597 13.77 20.82 10.33
C GLY A 597 12.35 20.47 10.71
N ALA A 598 12.16 20.00 11.94
CA ALA A 598 10.85 19.75 12.52
C ALA A 598 10.83 20.15 14.00
N ILE A 599 9.71 20.74 14.42
CA ILE A 599 9.50 21.24 15.77
C ILE A 599 8.20 20.69 16.34
N HIS A 600 8.10 20.70 17.66
CA HIS A 600 6.85 20.49 18.38
C HIS A 600 6.70 21.57 19.43
N LEU A 601 5.50 22.11 19.60
CA LEU A 601 5.19 23.15 20.59
C LEU A 601 3.97 22.74 21.42
N PRO A 602 4.05 22.82 22.77
CA PRO A 602 2.88 22.65 23.61
C PRO A 602 1.95 23.84 23.47
N LEU A 603 0.65 23.58 23.40
CA LEU A 603 -0.40 24.59 23.37
C LEU A 603 -1.33 24.43 24.57
N ARG A 604 -1.91 25.54 25.01
CA ARG A 604 -2.93 25.61 26.06
C ARG A 604 -4.14 26.37 25.55
N ARG A 605 -5.29 26.08 26.13
CA ARG A 605 -6.49 26.89 25.92
C ARG A 605 -6.45 28.20 26.68
#